data_AF-A0A9W7DQU0-F1
#
_entry.id   AF-A0A9W7DQU0-F1
#
_cell.length_a   1.000
_cell.length_b   1.000
_cell.length_c   1.000
_cell.angle_alpha   90.00
_cell.angle_beta   90.00
_cell.angle_gamma   90.00
#
_symmetry.space_group_name_H-M   'P 1'
#
loop_
_entity.id
_entity.type
_entity.pdbx_description
1 polymer ?
#
loop_
_entity_poly.entity_id
_entity_poly.type
_entity_poly.pdbx_seq_one_letter_code
_entity_poly.pdbx_strand_id
1 'polypeptide(L)' 'MEDFEKFDLDGDGKIEKSEFVLRKLMLMGILDNDDVNRVEQEFEVMDADGSGEIDMDDLRTWMEQDEREKEKEDV' A
#
# COMPACT_ATOMS: atom_id res chain seq x y z
N MET A 1 22.72 -12.00 -9.36
CA MET A 1 22.42 -11.15 -8.19
C MET A 1 21.38 -10.10 -8.55
N GLU A 2 21.33 -9.59 -9.78
CA GLU A 2 20.25 -8.71 -10.28
C GLU A 2 18.83 -9.25 -10.07
N ASP A 3 18.61 -10.57 -10.14
CA ASP A 3 17.29 -11.14 -9.89
C ASP A 3 16.90 -11.14 -8.41
N PHE A 4 17.86 -11.02 -7.48
CA PHE A 4 17.56 -10.86 -6.06
C PHE A 4 17.07 -9.43 -5.79
N GLU A 5 17.79 -8.44 -6.30
CA GLU A 5 17.45 -7.01 -6.19
C GLU A 5 16.10 -6.64 -6.82
N LYS A 6 15.59 -7.45 -7.76
CA LYS A 6 14.24 -7.26 -8.31
C LYS A 6 13.13 -7.69 -7.36
N PHE A 7 13.44 -8.60 -6.44
CA PHE A 7 12.51 -9.19 -5.50
C PHE A 7 12.60 -8.58 -4.11
N ASP A 8 13.80 -8.20 -3.66
CA ASP A 8 14.05 -7.43 -2.44
C ASP A 8 13.62 -5.98 -2.69
N LEU A 9 12.40 -5.63 -2.26
CA LEU A 9 11.74 -4.35 -2.58
C LEU A 9 12.10 -3.27 -1.58
N ASP A 10 12.23 -3.65 -0.31
CA ASP A 10 12.62 -2.74 0.76
C ASP A 10 14.14 -2.58 0.90
N GLY A 11 14.93 -3.46 0.26
CA GLY A 11 16.39 -3.41 0.24
C GLY A 11 17.03 -3.90 1.54
N ASP A 12 16.32 -4.68 2.36
CA ASP A 12 16.80 -5.19 3.64
C ASP A 12 17.77 -6.39 3.49
N GLY A 13 17.97 -6.86 2.25
CA GLY A 13 18.83 -7.99 1.93
C GLY A 13 18.17 -9.35 2.14
N LYS A 14 16.85 -9.40 2.30
CA LYS A 14 16.01 -10.61 2.36
C LYS A 14 14.92 -10.51 1.29
N ILE A 15 14.18 -11.60 1.13
CA ILE A 15 12.97 -11.60 0.32
C ILE A 15 11.86 -12.11 1.21
N GLU A 16 10.96 -11.23 1.60
CA GLU A 16 9.78 -11.56 2.35
C GLU A 16 8.75 -12.28 1.48
N LYS A 17 7.82 -12.98 2.14
CA LYS A 17 6.75 -13.71 1.43
C LYS A 17 5.88 -12.74 0.61
N SER A 18 5.57 -11.57 1.17
CA SER A 18 4.83 -10.47 0.55
C SER A 18 5.50 -10.04 -0.75
N GLU A 19 6.78 -9.70 -0.68
CA GLU A 19 7.59 -9.26 -1.83
C GLU A 19 7.66 -10.32 -2.93
N PHE A 20 7.88 -11.59 -2.56
CA PHE A 20 7.89 -12.69 -3.51
C PHE A 20 6.55 -12.85 -4.24
N VAL A 21 5.44 -12.80 -3.51
CA VAL A 21 4.09 -12.91 -4.09
C VAL A 21 3.82 -11.74 -5.01
N LEU A 22 4.07 -10.50 -4.57
CA LEU A 22 3.84 -9.29 -5.34
C LEU A 22 4.60 -9.34 -6.67
N ARG A 23 5.90 -9.63 -6.64
CA ARG A 23 6.69 -9.73 -7.88
C ARG A 23 6.27 -10.87 -8.78
N LYS A 24 5.81 -12.00 -8.24
CA LYS A 24 5.26 -13.08 -9.08
C LYS A 24 3.96 -12.66 -9.78
N LEU A 25 3.08 -11.93 -9.10
CA LEU A 25 1.85 -11.41 -9.72
C LEU A 25 2.17 -10.42 -10.85
N MET A 26 3.17 -9.57 -10.67
CA MET A 26 3.61 -8.64 -11.72
C MET A 26 4.25 -9.36 -12.91
N LEU A 27 5.09 -10.37 -12.67
CA LEU A 27 5.69 -11.17 -13.75
C LEU A 27 4.65 -12.00 -14.52
N MET A 28 3.54 -12.36 -13.89
CA MET A 28 2.40 -13.02 -14.55
C MET A 28 1.52 -12.04 -15.35
N GLY A 29 1.78 -10.73 -15.25
CA GLY A 29 0.97 -9.69 -15.88
C GLY A 29 -0.41 -9.53 -15.23
N ILE A 30 -0.57 -9.96 -13.98
CA ILE A 30 -1.81 -9.80 -13.22
C ILE A 30 -1.90 -8.41 -12.61
N LEU A 31 -0.74 -7.86 -12.21
CA LEU A 31 -0.58 -6.51 -11.68
C LEU A 31 0.50 -5.79 -12.48
N ASP A 32 0.39 -4.48 -12.60
CA ASP A 32 1.48 -3.62 -13.09
C ASP A 32 1.94 -2.63 -12.00
N ASN A 33 2.87 -1.74 -12.36
CA ASN A 33 3.36 -0.74 -11.40
C ASN A 33 2.28 0.28 -11.02
N ASP A 34 1.33 0.57 -11.89
CA ASP A 34 0.28 1.55 -11.62
C ASP A 34 -0.72 0.98 -10.60
N ASP A 35 -1.04 -0.31 -10.69
CA ASP A 35 -1.83 -1.02 -9.68
C ASP A 35 -1.16 -0.97 -8.30
N VAL A 36 0.15 -1.24 -8.23
CA VAL A 36 0.90 -1.22 -6.98
C VAL A 36 0.96 0.18 -6.39
N ASN A 37 1.34 1.18 -7.20
CA ASN A 37 1.41 2.58 -6.77
C ASN A 37 0.06 3.07 -6.25
N ARG A 38 -1.04 2.67 -6.88
CA ARG A 38 -2.38 3.05 -6.42
C ARG A 38 -2.67 2.48 -5.04
N VAL A 39 -2.39 1.20 -4.81
CA VAL A 39 -2.63 0.57 -3.50
C VAL A 39 -1.71 1.17 -2.44
N GLU A 40 -0.45 1.48 -2.77
CA GLU A 40 0.48 2.18 -1.87
C GLU A 40 -0.04 3.57 -1.51
N GLN A 41 -0.54 4.35 -2.47
CA GLN A 41 -1.15 5.66 -2.20
C GLN A 41 -2.41 5.55 -1.33
N GLU A 42 -3.27 4.56 -1.59
CA GLU A 42 -4.43 4.30 -0.74
C GLU A 42 -4.00 3.93 0.69
N PHE A 43 -2.93 3.16 0.85
CA PHE A 43 -2.34 2.82 2.15
C PHE A 43 -1.79 4.05 2.86
N GLU A 44 -0.99 4.89 2.19
CA GLU A 44 -0.43 6.13 2.77
C GLU A 44 -1.51 7.13 3.23
N VAL A 45 -2.67 7.13 2.58
CA VAL A 45 -3.82 7.96 3.00
C VAL A 45 -4.50 7.38 4.25
N MET A 46 -4.50 6.05 4.40
CA MET A 46 -5.09 5.38 5.56
C MET A 46 -4.17 5.39 6.78
N ASP A 47 -2.86 5.20 6.59
CA ASP A 47 -1.82 5.28 7.62
C ASP A 47 -1.59 6.74 8.03
N ALA A 48 -2.44 7.24 8.91
CA ALA A 48 -2.52 8.65 9.27
C ALA A 48 -1.32 9.09 10.12
N ASP A 49 -0.71 8.16 10.84
CA ASP A 49 0.47 8.42 11.68
C ASP A 49 1.81 8.16 10.96
N GLY A 50 1.78 7.50 9.80
CA GLY A 50 2.94 7.22 8.97
C GLY A 50 3.84 6.13 9.57
N SER A 51 3.26 5.22 10.34
CA SER A 51 3.99 4.12 10.99
C SER A 51 4.44 3.04 10.01
N GLY A 52 3.84 2.99 8.81
CA GLY A 52 3.99 1.90 7.85
C GLY A 52 3.08 0.71 8.13
N GLU A 53 2.16 0.84 9.10
CA GLU A 53 1.11 -0.12 9.44
C GLU A 53 -0.23 0.63 9.50
N ILE A 54 -1.35 -0.06 9.24
CA ILE A 54 -2.68 0.52 9.48
C ILE A 54 -3.23 -0.09 10.76
N ASP A 55 -3.41 0.75 11.78
CA ASP A 55 -3.97 0.34 13.05
C ASP A 55 -5.45 0.76 13.25
N MET A 56 -6.00 0.53 14.44
CA MET A 56 -7.41 0.84 14.72
C MET A 56 -7.67 2.33 14.90
N ASP A 57 -6.67 3.11 15.31
CA ASP A 57 -6.78 4.55 15.47
C ASP A 57 -6.64 5.25 14.10
N ASP A 58 -5.82 4.72 13.19
CA ASP A 58 -5.77 5.12 11.77
C ASP A 58 -7.13 4.94 11.10
N LEU A 59 -7.72 3.74 11.21
CA LEU A 59 -9.03 3.43 10.64
C LEU A 59 -10.12 4.35 11.18
N ARG A 60 -10.10 4.65 12.49
CA ARG A 60 -11.07 5.59 13.08
C ARG A 60 -10.91 6.97 12.47
N THR A 61 -9.68 7.45 12.36
CA THR A 61 -9.36 8.78 11.81
C THR A 61 -9.82 8.89 10.37
N TRP A 62 -9.56 7.85 9.56
CA TRP A 62 -9.98 7.80 8.16
C TRP A 62 -11.52 7.80 8.01
N MET A 63 -12.24 6.99 8.81
CA MET A 63 -13.71 6.98 8.78
C MET A 63 -14.33 8.34 9.14
N GLU A 64 -13.79 9.02 10.14
CA GLU A 64 -14.25 10.36 10.52
C GLU A 64 -13.99 11.42 9.43
N GLN A 65 -12.93 11.26 8.63
CA GLN A 65 -12.62 12.15 7.51
C GLN A 65 -13.57 11.89 6.32
N ASP A 66 -13.77 10.63 5.94
CA ASP A 66 -14.66 10.21 4.85
C ASP A 66 -16.12 10.65 5.10
N GLU A 67 -16.61 10.55 6.34
CA GLU A 67 -17.93 11.06 6.72
C GLU A 67 -18.04 12.58 6.54
N ARG A 68 -17.01 13.35 6.94
CA ARG A 68 -16.98 14.82 6.78
C ARG A 68 -16.87 15.28 5.33
N GLU A 69 -16.28 14.48 4.45
CA GLU A 69 -16.19 14.80 3.03
C GLU A 69 -17.51 14.57 2.31
N LYS A 70 -18.20 13.46 2.61
CA LYS A 70 -19.55 13.19 2.09
C LYS A 70 -20.56 14.27 2.46
N GLU A 71 -20.51 14.77 3.70
CA GLU A 71 -21.38 15.88 4.15
C GLU A 71 -21.14 17.21 3.40
N LYS A 72 -19.95 17.42 2.83
CA LYS A 72 -19.62 18.64 2.06
C LYS A 72 -20.02 18.54 0.58
N GLU A 73 -20.09 17.34 0.01
CA GLU A 73 -20.54 17.13 -1.36
C GLU A 73 -22.06 17.28 -1.52
N ASP A 74 -22.81 17.10 -0.42
CA ASP A 74 -24.26 17.24 -0.37
C ASP A 74 -24.78 18.68 -0.14
N VAL A 75 -23.90 19.69 -0.08
CA VAL A 75 -24.22 21.13 0.14
C VAL A 75 -23.86 21.99 -1.06
#